data_AF-A0A3M1P8D7-F1
#
_entry.id   AF-A0A3M1P8D7-F1
#
_cell.length_a   1.000
_cell.length_b   1.000
_cell.length_c   1.000
_cell.angle_alpha   90.00
_cell.angle_beta   90.00
_cell.angle_gamma   90.00
#
_symmetry.space_group_name_H-M   'P 1'
#
loop_
_entity.id
_entity.type
_entity.pdbx_description
1 polymer ?
#
loop_
_entity_poly.entity_id
_entity_poly.type
_entity_poly.pdbx_seq_one_letter_code
_entity_poly.pdbx_strand_id
1 'polypeptide(L)'
;MLKAVGTLFSCVAFCSTVSAQPDWDAIKADARPFVALPDEYETPYKLPIAVGGWEDGLYITRDGLNLYCIYLPVDVFSFLYVGDGDITNFSPYRRGPTFGMDLTTNPAGASEWLHGDILYTHRNSVLEPFPEWQLSNLARPVWSEGAVQIVMKDDSTADIFAYTSNHDSPPDKEDVDILFFRNSSLNPSGVGEFLPAPVRSDEQEDNPHIERLDASNLVLFFDSPRPGGKGGLDIYLSTSDDDGATWSEPQPVTSVNTALDDQMPHLFRDEMGEWWLYFMSDDPNTLKSGIYRARLAT
;
A
#
# COMPACT_ATOMS: atom_id res chain seq x y z
N MET A 1 12.19 -0.47 -3.82
CA MET A 1 10.85 0.12 -4.09
C MET A 1 10.36 -0.12 -5.52
N LEU A 2 11.12 0.20 -6.58
CA LEU A 2 10.69 -0.13 -7.96
C LEU A 2 10.99 -1.57 -8.39
N LYS A 3 11.74 -2.35 -7.60
CA LYS A 3 11.91 -3.80 -7.81
C LYS A 3 10.86 -4.63 -7.07
N ALA A 4 10.29 -4.14 -5.97
CA ALA A 4 9.07 -4.68 -5.36
C ALA A 4 7.84 -4.57 -6.29
N VAL A 5 7.84 -3.64 -7.25
CA VAL A 5 6.87 -3.61 -8.38
C VAL A 5 7.28 -4.61 -9.50
N GLY A 6 8.54 -5.06 -9.49
CA GLY A 6 9.14 -5.90 -10.52
C GLY A 6 8.84 -7.40 -10.41
N THR A 7 8.26 -7.88 -9.31
CA THR A 7 7.77 -9.27 -9.21
C THR A 7 6.32 -9.43 -9.67
N LEU A 8 5.67 -8.32 -10.04
CA LEU A 8 4.31 -8.29 -10.57
C LEU A 8 4.30 -8.54 -12.11
N PHE A 9 3.74 -9.69 -12.50
CA PHE A 9 3.19 -10.00 -13.82
C PHE A 9 4.14 -10.35 -14.97
N SER A 10 4.56 -11.61 -14.98
CA SER A 10 4.85 -12.36 -16.21
C SER A 10 3.56 -12.83 -16.91
N CYS A 11 2.69 -11.92 -17.35
CA CYS A 11 1.58 -12.29 -18.27
C CYS A 11 0.93 -11.09 -18.99
N VAL A 12 1.75 -10.20 -19.55
CA VAL A 12 1.31 -9.33 -20.65
C VAL A 12 2.28 -9.57 -21.80
N ALA A 13 1.97 -10.56 -22.63
CA ALA A 13 2.58 -10.70 -23.94
C ALA A 13 2.19 -9.48 -24.78
N PHE A 14 2.92 -8.37 -24.64
CA PHE A 14 2.81 -7.24 -25.55
C PHE A 14 4.13 -7.03 -26.29
N CYS A 15 3.96 -7.12 -27.60
CA CYS A 15 4.88 -6.74 -28.66
C CYS A 15 5.95 -5.73 -28.22
N SER A 16 7.20 -6.12 -28.43
CA SER A 16 8.43 -5.35 -28.25
C SER A 16 8.56 -4.13 -29.20
N THR A 17 7.52 -3.32 -29.33
CA THR A 17 7.49 -2.16 -30.26
C THR A 17 6.85 -0.90 -29.69
N VAL A 18 6.67 -0.79 -28.37
CA VAL A 18 6.19 0.47 -27.77
C VAL A 18 7.36 1.44 -27.61
N SER A 19 7.59 2.27 -28.63
CA SER A 19 8.59 3.36 -28.59
C SER A 19 8.03 4.70 -28.12
N ALA A 20 6.75 4.77 -27.74
CA ALA A 20 6.05 5.98 -27.34
C ALA A 20 5.10 5.73 -26.17
N GLN A 21 4.86 6.76 -25.35
CA GLN A 21 3.85 6.74 -24.28
C GLN A 21 2.47 6.39 -24.87
N PRO A 22 1.65 5.58 -24.16
CA PRO A 22 0.29 5.30 -24.59
C PRO A 22 -0.61 6.53 -24.39
N ASP A 23 -1.74 6.57 -25.11
CA ASP A 23 -2.78 7.59 -24.91
C ASP A 23 -3.58 7.28 -23.64
N TRP A 24 -3.03 7.69 -22.49
CA TRP A 24 -3.65 7.47 -21.19
C TRP A 24 -5.01 8.13 -21.02
N ASP A 25 -5.26 9.25 -21.68
CA ASP A 25 -6.53 9.94 -21.55
C ASP A 25 -7.64 9.15 -22.24
N ALA A 26 -7.36 8.59 -23.42
CA ALA A 26 -8.26 7.64 -24.08
C ALA A 26 -8.45 6.36 -23.26
N ILE A 27 -7.36 5.73 -22.78
CA ILE A 27 -7.43 4.50 -21.97
C ILE A 27 -8.26 4.72 -20.71
N LYS A 28 -8.00 5.80 -19.95
CA LYS A 28 -8.74 6.11 -18.72
C LYS A 28 -10.19 6.53 -18.99
N ALA A 29 -10.49 7.13 -20.14
CA ALA A 29 -11.87 7.48 -20.53
C ALA A 29 -12.72 6.23 -20.87
N ASP A 30 -12.10 5.20 -21.44
CA ASP A 30 -12.73 3.94 -21.82
C ASP A 30 -12.69 2.88 -20.71
N ALA A 31 -11.85 3.06 -19.69
CA ALA A 31 -11.84 2.21 -18.52
C ALA A 31 -13.22 2.24 -17.83
N ARG A 32 -13.91 1.10 -17.88
CA ARG A 32 -15.15 0.84 -17.16
C ARG A 32 -14.94 -0.43 -16.35
N PRO A 33 -15.23 -0.44 -15.04
CA PRO A 33 -15.18 -1.67 -14.28
C PRO A 33 -16.26 -2.60 -14.86
N PHE A 34 -15.86 -3.75 -15.40
CA PHE A 34 -16.80 -4.78 -15.83
C PHE A 34 -17.29 -5.51 -14.58
N VAL A 35 -18.41 -5.07 -14.02
CA VAL A 35 -18.98 -5.69 -12.82
C VAL A 35 -20.43 -6.06 -13.09
N ALA A 36 -20.72 -7.36 -13.06
CA ALA A 36 -22.09 -7.84 -12.92
C ALA A 36 -22.47 -7.66 -11.44
N LEU A 37 -23.04 -6.51 -11.10
CA LEU A 37 -23.50 -6.26 -9.75
C LEU A 37 -24.90 -6.84 -9.52
N PRO A 38 -25.17 -7.43 -8.34
CA PRO A 38 -26.55 -7.62 -7.90
C PRO A 38 -27.23 -6.25 -7.69
N ASP A 39 -28.57 -6.20 -7.73
CA ASP A 39 -29.39 -4.97 -7.60
C ASP A 39 -29.16 -4.19 -6.29
N GLU A 40 -28.38 -4.74 -5.35
CA GLU A 40 -28.00 -4.17 -4.06
C GLU A 40 -26.97 -3.04 -4.16
N TYR A 41 -26.21 -2.97 -5.26
CA TYR A 41 -25.19 -1.94 -5.48
C TYR A 41 -25.54 -1.03 -6.65
N GLU A 42 -25.30 0.27 -6.48
CA GLU A 42 -25.40 1.23 -7.59
C GLU A 42 -24.30 0.99 -8.64
N THR A 43 -24.47 1.59 -9.82
CA THR A 43 -23.47 1.50 -10.88
C THR A 43 -22.16 2.15 -10.42
N PRO A 44 -21.02 1.44 -10.43
CA PRO A 44 -19.74 1.97 -9.99
C PRO A 44 -19.29 3.06 -10.97
N TYR A 45 -18.64 4.09 -10.42
CA TYR A 45 -18.10 5.18 -11.20
C TYR A 45 -16.71 5.56 -10.69
N LYS A 46 -15.90 6.16 -11.57
CA LYS A 46 -14.59 6.69 -11.22
C LYS A 46 -14.75 7.96 -10.39
N LEU A 47 -14.12 8.02 -9.21
CA LEU A 47 -14.20 9.20 -8.35
C LEU A 47 -13.60 10.44 -9.06
N PRO A 48 -14.20 11.65 -8.92
CA PRO A 48 -13.70 12.88 -9.55
C PRO A 48 -12.29 13.29 -9.12
N ILE A 49 -11.84 12.82 -7.96
CA ILE A 49 -10.51 13.11 -7.40
C ILE A 49 -9.38 12.31 -8.07
N ALA A 50 -9.71 11.29 -8.88
CA ALA A 50 -8.73 10.42 -9.50
C ALA A 50 -7.88 11.19 -10.54
N VAL A 51 -6.56 11.11 -10.41
CA VAL A 51 -5.62 11.90 -11.22
C VAL A 51 -4.82 11.07 -12.23
N GLY A 52 -3.89 11.75 -12.90
CA GLY A 52 -3.06 11.17 -13.95
C GLY A 52 -2.00 10.18 -13.43
N GLY A 53 -1.43 10.42 -12.26
CA GLY A 53 -0.35 9.61 -11.67
C GLY A 53 -0.79 8.21 -11.24
N TRP A 54 0.15 7.50 -10.60
CA TRP A 54 -0.07 6.19 -10.02
C TRP A 54 -0.72 6.36 -8.64
N GLU A 55 -1.94 5.89 -8.48
CA GLU A 55 -2.67 5.87 -7.21
C GLU A 55 -2.80 4.39 -6.79
N ASP A 56 -2.19 4.02 -5.67
CA ASP A 56 -2.08 2.62 -5.20
C ASP A 56 -2.37 2.52 -3.69
N GLY A 57 -2.47 1.31 -3.15
CA GLY A 57 -2.58 1.07 -1.71
C GLY A 57 -3.72 1.84 -1.04
N LEU A 58 -4.89 1.87 -1.70
CA LEU A 58 -6.05 2.61 -1.23
C LEU A 58 -6.46 2.16 0.18
N TYR A 59 -6.60 3.12 1.10
CA TYR A 59 -7.14 2.89 2.43
C TYR A 59 -8.27 3.87 2.73
N ILE A 60 -9.36 3.39 3.32
CA ILE A 60 -10.45 4.23 3.82
C ILE A 60 -10.74 3.88 5.28
N THR A 61 -10.90 4.88 6.14
CA THR A 61 -11.31 4.65 7.53
C THR A 61 -12.72 4.04 7.58
N ARG A 62 -13.01 3.26 8.63
CA ARG A 62 -14.29 2.53 8.79
C ARG A 62 -15.53 3.43 8.80
N ASP A 63 -15.39 4.68 9.20
CA ASP A 63 -16.45 5.70 9.13
C ASP A 63 -16.71 6.21 7.69
N GLY A 64 -15.84 5.86 6.74
CA GLY A 64 -15.92 6.26 5.34
C GLY A 64 -15.54 7.72 5.08
N LEU A 65 -14.90 8.41 6.02
CA LEU A 65 -14.66 9.86 5.95
C LEU A 65 -13.24 10.25 5.54
N ASN A 66 -12.25 9.38 5.73
CA ASN A 66 -10.85 9.65 5.44
C ASN A 66 -10.32 8.64 4.43
N LEU A 67 -9.78 9.13 3.33
CA LEU A 67 -9.26 8.31 2.23
C LEU A 67 -7.78 8.61 2.02
N TYR A 68 -7.01 7.56 1.74
CA TYR A 68 -5.56 7.62 1.54
C TYR A 68 -5.18 6.77 0.33
N CYS A 69 -4.09 7.14 -0.34
CA CYS A 69 -3.43 6.28 -1.31
C CYS A 69 -1.92 6.58 -1.31
N ILE A 70 -1.14 5.60 -1.75
CA ILE A 70 0.22 5.80 -2.21
C ILE A 70 0.13 6.51 -3.56
N TYR A 71 0.97 7.52 -3.77
CA TYR A 71 0.98 8.28 -4.99
C TYR A 71 2.37 8.47 -5.56
N LEU A 72 2.50 8.21 -6.86
CA LEU A 72 3.66 8.60 -7.64
C LEU A 72 3.22 9.48 -8.82
N PRO A 73 3.84 10.66 -9.04
CA PRO A 73 3.51 11.57 -10.14
C PRO A 73 4.09 11.08 -11.48
N VAL A 74 3.90 9.81 -11.80
CA VAL A 74 4.52 9.12 -12.93
C VAL A 74 3.54 8.10 -13.54
N ASP A 75 3.65 7.89 -14.84
CA ASP A 75 3.18 6.66 -15.47
C ASP A 75 4.19 5.53 -15.19
N VAL A 76 3.91 4.73 -14.15
CA VAL A 76 4.77 3.64 -13.70
C VAL A 76 5.01 2.60 -14.81
N PHE A 77 4.00 2.32 -15.65
CA PHE A 77 4.16 1.32 -16.70
C PHE A 77 5.19 1.76 -17.73
N SER A 78 5.01 2.94 -18.32
CA SER A 78 5.99 3.38 -19.30
C SER A 78 7.34 3.70 -18.66
N PHE A 79 7.35 4.19 -17.42
CA PHE A 79 8.60 4.44 -16.68
C PHE A 79 9.44 3.17 -16.50
N LEU A 80 8.82 2.03 -16.21
CA LEU A 80 9.50 0.75 -15.98
C LEU A 80 9.79 -0.04 -17.26
N TYR A 81 8.87 -0.01 -18.23
CA TYR A 81 8.94 -0.90 -19.41
C TYR A 81 9.47 -0.21 -20.67
N VAL A 82 9.37 1.12 -20.75
CA VAL A 82 9.94 1.93 -21.83
C VAL A 82 11.15 2.72 -21.32
N GLY A 83 11.03 3.28 -20.12
CA GLY A 83 12.14 3.79 -19.34
C GLY A 83 12.90 2.63 -18.70
N ASP A 84 14.14 2.89 -18.33
CA ASP A 84 14.99 1.98 -17.57
C ASP A 84 14.64 1.95 -16.07
N GLY A 85 13.52 2.55 -15.66
CA GLY A 85 13.15 2.73 -14.26
C GLY A 85 14.12 3.65 -13.49
N ASP A 86 14.89 4.48 -14.18
CA ASP A 86 15.82 5.42 -13.54
C ASP A 86 15.05 6.52 -12.80
N ILE A 87 15.00 6.41 -11.47
CA ILE A 87 14.34 7.38 -10.59
C ILE A 87 14.93 8.78 -10.68
N THR A 88 16.12 8.94 -11.27
CA THR A 88 16.77 10.23 -11.51
C THR A 88 16.46 10.84 -12.89
N ASN A 89 15.65 10.14 -13.71
CA ASN A 89 15.27 10.52 -15.07
C ASN A 89 13.81 10.13 -15.40
N PHE A 90 12.88 10.38 -14.47
CA PHE A 90 11.46 10.02 -14.65
C PHE A 90 10.64 11.13 -15.33
N SER A 91 11.18 12.34 -15.54
CA SER A 91 10.50 13.47 -16.18
C SER A 91 9.76 13.15 -17.49
N PRO A 92 10.31 12.33 -18.41
CA PRO A 92 9.60 11.94 -19.64
C PRO A 92 8.29 11.16 -19.40
N TYR A 93 8.16 10.56 -18.22
CA TYR A 93 7.06 9.70 -17.80
C TYR A 93 6.15 10.39 -16.78
N ARG A 94 6.39 11.67 -16.46
CA ARG A 94 5.64 12.40 -15.44
C ARG A 94 4.15 12.45 -15.77
N ARG A 95 3.30 12.12 -14.81
CA ARG A 95 1.86 12.10 -14.98
C ARG A 95 1.15 12.57 -13.71
N GLY A 96 0.12 13.41 -13.87
CA GLY A 96 -0.61 14.00 -12.75
C GLY A 96 0.12 15.19 -12.09
N PRO A 97 -0.55 15.86 -11.14
CA PRO A 97 0.05 16.93 -10.33
C PRO A 97 1.05 16.36 -9.32
N THR A 98 1.91 17.20 -8.75
CA THR A 98 2.85 16.75 -7.70
C THR A 98 2.29 16.90 -6.29
N PHE A 99 1.18 17.62 -6.11
CA PHE A 99 0.64 17.97 -4.79
C PHE A 99 1.64 18.64 -3.84
N GLY A 100 2.74 19.19 -4.36
CA GLY A 100 3.80 19.81 -3.56
C GLY A 100 4.95 18.89 -3.15
N MET A 101 4.99 17.64 -3.62
CA MET A 101 6.11 16.71 -3.37
C MET A 101 7.46 17.32 -3.79
N ASP A 102 8.50 17.09 -2.98
CA ASP A 102 9.88 17.48 -3.28
C ASP A 102 10.58 16.39 -4.10
N LEU A 103 10.46 16.52 -5.43
CA LEU A 103 11.09 15.61 -6.38
C LEU A 103 12.53 16.02 -6.73
N THR A 104 13.19 16.83 -5.91
CA THR A 104 14.50 17.42 -6.22
C THR A 104 15.58 17.11 -5.20
N THR A 105 15.27 17.11 -3.91
CA THR A 105 16.23 16.71 -2.86
C THR A 105 16.56 15.23 -3.02
N ASN A 106 17.85 14.90 -3.19
CA ASN A 106 18.28 13.51 -3.35
C ASN A 106 19.76 13.28 -3.03
N PRO A 107 20.14 12.05 -2.62
CA PRO A 107 21.51 11.71 -2.27
C PRO A 107 22.45 11.62 -3.49
N ALA A 108 21.91 11.49 -4.70
CA ALA A 108 22.69 11.35 -5.93
C ALA A 108 23.12 12.69 -6.57
N GLY A 109 22.63 13.82 -6.05
CA GLY A 109 22.84 15.14 -6.68
C GLY A 109 22.19 15.28 -8.06
N ALA A 110 21.21 14.43 -8.38
CA ALA A 110 20.43 14.50 -9.62
C ALA A 110 19.51 15.72 -9.64
N SER A 111 19.05 16.13 -10.83
CA SER A 111 18.08 17.22 -10.97
C SER A 111 16.66 16.84 -10.56
N GLU A 112 16.37 15.54 -10.52
CA GLU A 112 15.09 14.99 -10.09
C GLU A 112 15.29 13.66 -9.37
N TRP A 113 14.29 13.28 -8.56
CA TRP A 113 14.25 12.03 -7.82
C TRP A 113 12.81 11.58 -7.63
N LEU A 114 12.46 10.45 -8.24
CA LEU A 114 11.17 9.82 -8.04
C LEU A 114 11.13 9.13 -6.68
N HIS A 115 10.13 9.49 -5.89
CA HIS A 115 9.73 8.84 -4.66
C HIS A 115 8.19 8.84 -4.58
N GLY A 116 7.63 7.94 -3.80
CA GLY A 116 6.19 7.85 -3.57
C GLY A 116 5.80 8.50 -2.26
N ASP A 117 4.67 9.19 -2.22
CA ASP A 117 4.16 9.82 -1.00
C ASP A 117 2.73 9.37 -0.74
N ILE A 118 2.27 9.53 0.51
CA ILE A 118 0.87 9.30 0.87
C ILE A 118 0.06 10.57 0.56
N LEU A 119 -0.98 10.42 -0.27
CA LEU A 119 -2.04 11.40 -0.39
C LEU A 119 -3.17 11.11 0.59
N TYR A 120 -3.85 12.16 1.02
CA TYR A 120 -4.93 12.11 1.99
C TYR A 120 -6.06 13.05 1.54
N THR A 121 -7.32 12.68 1.81
CA THR A 121 -8.47 13.57 1.68
C THR A 121 -9.55 13.23 2.71
N HIS A 122 -10.34 14.23 3.09
CA HIS A 122 -11.37 14.12 4.13
C HIS A 122 -12.68 14.75 3.67
N ARG A 123 -13.79 14.08 3.97
CA ARG A 123 -15.16 14.61 3.79
C ARG A 123 -15.90 14.59 5.12
N ASN A 124 -16.83 15.53 5.31
CA ASN A 124 -17.57 15.64 6.56
C ASN A 124 -18.73 14.63 6.66
N SER A 125 -19.13 14.03 5.53
CA SER A 125 -20.24 13.08 5.45
C SER A 125 -20.04 12.09 4.32
N VAL A 126 -20.50 10.85 4.50
CA VAL A 126 -20.47 9.81 3.46
C VAL A 126 -21.33 10.14 2.22
N LEU A 127 -22.22 11.13 2.35
CA LEU A 127 -23.06 11.64 1.25
C LEU A 127 -22.37 12.73 0.42
N GLU A 128 -21.27 13.28 0.91
CA GLU A 128 -20.50 14.30 0.20
C GLU A 128 -19.43 13.64 -0.69
N PRO A 129 -19.09 14.25 -1.84
CA PRO A 129 -17.90 13.84 -2.59
C PRO A 129 -16.64 14.15 -1.78
N PHE A 130 -15.58 13.38 -2.00
CA PHE A 130 -14.26 13.74 -1.49
C PHE A 130 -13.77 15.04 -2.15
N PRO A 131 -13.17 15.97 -1.39
CA PRO A 131 -12.42 17.08 -1.98
C PRO A 131 -11.13 16.56 -2.62
N GLU A 132 -10.45 17.44 -3.37
CA GLU A 132 -9.18 17.12 -4.03
C GLU A 132 -8.16 16.51 -3.06
N TRP A 133 -7.29 15.66 -3.60
CA TRP A 133 -6.15 15.12 -2.86
C TRP A 133 -5.25 16.23 -2.33
N GLN A 134 -4.70 15.99 -1.15
CA GLN A 134 -3.60 16.76 -0.57
C GLN A 134 -2.47 15.82 -0.16
N LEU A 135 -1.25 16.34 -0.21
CA LEU A 135 -0.09 15.64 0.34
C LEU A 135 -0.27 15.47 1.86
N SER A 136 -0.04 14.26 2.36
CA SER A 136 -0.10 14.01 3.80
C SER A 136 1.02 14.75 4.54
N ASN A 137 0.86 14.90 5.86
CA ASN A 137 1.87 15.48 6.73
C ASN A 137 3.06 14.54 7.00
N LEU A 138 3.02 13.32 6.44
CA LEU A 138 4.09 12.33 6.50
C LEU A 138 5.13 12.53 5.40
N ALA A 139 4.83 13.37 4.41
CA ALA A 139 5.64 13.47 3.22
C ALA A 139 7.06 13.95 3.51
N ARG A 140 8.04 13.23 2.96
CA ARG A 140 9.47 13.52 3.15
C ARG A 140 10.22 13.36 1.83
N PRO A 141 11.15 14.28 1.51
CA PRO A 141 11.96 14.17 0.29
C PRO A 141 12.81 12.91 0.34
N VAL A 142 13.15 12.22 -0.75
CA VAL A 142 14.03 11.01 -0.77
C VAL A 142 13.40 9.71 -0.27
N TRP A 143 12.68 9.77 0.85
CA TRP A 143 11.95 8.62 1.38
C TRP A 143 10.66 8.43 0.60
N SER A 144 10.24 7.18 0.50
CA SER A 144 8.97 6.85 -0.10
C SER A 144 8.08 6.22 0.94
N GLU A 145 6.89 6.78 1.08
CA GLU A 145 5.88 6.40 2.04
C GLU A 145 4.72 5.68 1.38
N GLY A 146 4.12 4.73 2.10
CA GLY A 146 2.98 3.98 1.60
C GLY A 146 2.17 3.22 2.65
N ALA A 147 1.40 2.26 2.14
CA ALA A 147 0.52 1.33 2.85
C ALA A 147 -0.01 1.81 4.21
N VAL A 148 -1.06 2.63 4.18
CA VAL A 148 -1.71 3.16 5.39
C VAL A 148 -2.64 2.12 6.00
N GLN A 149 -2.61 2.01 7.33
CA GLN A 149 -3.59 1.27 8.11
C GLN A 149 -3.87 1.96 9.44
N ILE A 150 -5.14 2.12 9.79
CA ILE A 150 -5.56 2.89 10.96
C ILE A 150 -6.47 2.07 11.88
N VAL A 151 -6.11 2.03 13.16
CA VAL A 151 -7.01 1.64 14.24
C VAL A 151 -7.61 2.92 14.83
N MET A 152 -8.89 3.16 14.58
CA MET A 152 -9.60 4.35 15.09
C MET A 152 -9.73 4.30 16.61
N LYS A 153 -9.46 5.43 17.28
CA LYS A 153 -9.74 5.62 18.70
C LYS A 153 -11.12 6.22 18.91
N ASP A 154 -11.42 7.25 18.12
CA ASP A 154 -12.68 7.97 18.05
C ASP A 154 -12.82 8.56 16.63
N ASP A 155 -13.88 9.33 16.40
CA ASP A 155 -14.23 9.90 15.10
C ASP A 155 -13.18 10.87 14.51
N SER A 156 -12.14 11.22 15.26
CA SER A 156 -11.15 12.24 14.87
C SER A 156 -9.70 11.85 15.10
N THR A 157 -9.45 10.77 15.84
CA THR A 157 -8.10 10.34 16.21
C THR A 157 -7.86 8.86 15.98
N ALA A 158 -6.62 8.55 15.61
CA ALA A 158 -6.11 7.20 15.52
C ALA A 158 -5.55 6.77 16.88
N ASP A 159 -5.93 5.59 17.34
CA ASP A 159 -5.20 4.91 18.42
C ASP A 159 -3.86 4.41 17.87
N ILE A 160 -3.89 3.82 16.68
CA ILE A 160 -2.71 3.44 15.90
C ILE A 160 -2.89 3.96 14.48
N PHE A 161 -1.93 4.77 14.02
CA PHE A 161 -1.77 5.09 12.60
C PHE A 161 -0.49 4.41 12.14
N ALA A 162 -0.62 3.35 11.34
CA ALA A 162 0.51 2.62 10.76
C ALA A 162 0.67 2.99 9.28
N TYR A 163 1.92 3.03 8.83
CA TYR A 163 2.27 3.24 7.44
C TYR A 163 3.62 2.59 7.15
N THR A 164 3.96 2.41 5.88
CA THR A 164 5.28 1.89 5.49
C THR A 164 6.15 2.99 4.93
N SER A 165 7.44 2.90 5.18
CA SER A 165 8.43 3.81 4.62
C SER A 165 9.74 3.08 4.47
N ASN A 166 10.53 3.44 3.47
CA ASN A 166 11.95 3.12 3.54
C ASN A 166 12.64 3.95 4.64
N HIS A 167 13.79 3.47 5.14
CA HIS A 167 14.55 4.17 6.18
C HIS A 167 16.00 4.47 5.77
N ASP A 168 16.73 3.48 5.25
CA ASP A 168 18.14 3.63 4.83
C ASP A 168 18.31 3.68 3.29
N SER A 169 19.42 4.27 2.83
CA SER A 169 19.81 4.40 1.40
C SER A 169 21.25 3.91 1.18
N PRO A 170 21.64 3.40 -0.01
CA PRO A 170 21.10 3.66 -1.35
C PRO A 170 20.06 2.59 -1.80
N PRO A 171 19.43 2.71 -2.99
CA PRO A 171 18.29 1.90 -3.41
C PRO A 171 18.60 0.43 -3.75
N ASP A 172 19.71 -0.12 -3.25
CA ASP A 172 20.16 -1.48 -3.50
C ASP A 172 19.65 -2.50 -2.46
N LYS A 173 19.10 -2.04 -1.33
CA LYS A 173 18.28 -2.86 -0.42
C LYS A 173 16.86 -2.33 -0.34
N GLU A 174 15.90 -3.22 -0.53
CA GLU A 174 14.49 -2.94 -0.25
C GLU A 174 14.30 -3.01 1.27
N ASP A 175 14.62 -1.91 1.93
CA ASP A 175 14.48 -1.71 3.37
C ASP A 175 13.21 -0.89 3.62
N VAL A 176 12.05 -1.53 3.48
CA VAL A 176 10.75 -0.95 3.80
C VAL A 176 10.35 -1.46 5.17
N ASP A 177 10.13 -0.53 6.10
CA ASP A 177 9.75 -0.80 7.47
C ASP A 177 8.29 -0.39 7.71
N ILE A 178 7.65 -1.00 8.72
CA ILE A 178 6.38 -0.52 9.28
C ILE A 178 6.67 0.48 10.39
N LEU A 179 6.15 1.70 10.24
CA LEU A 179 6.19 2.77 11.23
C LEU A 179 4.78 3.03 11.76
N PHE A 180 4.69 3.55 12.99
CA PHE A 180 3.42 3.87 13.60
C PHE A 180 3.46 5.12 14.47
N PHE A 181 2.28 5.71 14.65
CA PHE A 181 2.00 6.69 15.68
C PHE A 181 0.95 6.14 16.63
N ARG A 182 1.10 6.40 17.93
CA ARG A 182 0.05 6.16 18.92
C ARG A 182 -0.71 7.43 19.24
N ASN A 183 -2.02 7.32 19.43
CA ASN A 183 -2.89 8.41 19.88
C ASN A 183 -2.69 9.70 19.06
N SER A 184 -2.77 9.57 17.74
CA SER A 184 -2.43 10.63 16.79
C SER A 184 -3.66 11.17 16.06
N SER A 185 -3.48 12.27 15.31
CA SER A 185 -4.48 12.70 14.34
C SER A 185 -4.55 11.72 13.17
N LEU A 186 -5.59 11.82 12.35
CA LEU A 186 -5.72 11.06 11.10
C LEU A 186 -4.82 11.60 9.97
N ASN A 187 -4.02 12.64 10.23
CA ASN A 187 -2.98 13.10 9.31
C ASN A 187 -1.76 13.54 10.15
N PRO A 188 -1.05 12.56 10.77
CA PRO A 188 0.04 12.85 11.70
C PRO A 188 1.24 13.43 10.97
N SER A 189 2.08 14.17 11.69
CA SER A 189 3.31 14.77 11.17
C SER A 189 4.54 14.19 11.85
N GLY A 190 5.62 14.04 11.08
CA GLY A 190 6.89 13.48 11.56
C GLY A 190 7.13 12.07 11.04
N VAL A 191 8.05 11.35 11.67
CA VAL A 191 8.49 10.01 11.22
C VAL A 191 7.69 8.88 11.89
N GLY A 192 7.14 9.11 13.08
CA GLY A 192 6.60 8.01 13.89
C GLY A 192 7.69 7.14 14.50
N GLU A 193 7.28 6.00 15.03
CA GLU A 193 8.16 5.01 15.65
C GLU A 193 8.17 3.74 14.80
N PHE A 194 9.32 3.08 14.69
CA PHE A 194 9.38 1.74 14.12
C PHE A 194 8.64 0.76 15.02
N LEU A 195 7.91 -0.20 14.42
CA LEU A 195 7.56 -1.38 15.19
C LEU A 195 8.84 -2.04 15.72
N PRO A 196 8.90 -2.41 17.01
CA PRO A 196 10.11 -2.96 17.58
C PRO A 196 10.38 -4.37 17.02
N ALA A 197 11.64 -4.82 17.12
CA ALA A 197 11.95 -6.23 16.96
C ALA A 197 11.08 -7.07 17.92
N PRO A 198 10.62 -8.27 17.52
CA PRO A 198 11.03 -9.03 16.32
C PRO A 198 10.22 -8.73 15.05
N VAL A 199 9.29 -7.77 15.07
CA VAL A 199 8.55 -7.41 13.85
C VAL A 199 9.48 -6.77 12.85
N ARG A 200 10.19 -5.71 13.24
CA ARG A 200 11.23 -5.13 12.40
C ARG A 200 12.42 -6.07 12.21
N SER A 201 12.89 -6.19 10.97
CA SER A 201 14.06 -7.01 10.63
C SER A 201 14.98 -6.33 9.62
N ASP A 202 15.96 -7.07 9.08
CA ASP A 202 16.81 -6.61 7.96
C ASP A 202 16.13 -6.84 6.58
N GLU A 203 14.92 -7.42 6.59
CA GLU A 203 14.10 -7.72 5.42
C GLU A 203 12.98 -6.70 5.31
N GLN A 204 12.28 -6.67 4.18
CA GLN A 204 11.12 -5.79 4.00
C GLN A 204 9.94 -6.23 4.86
N GLU A 205 9.24 -5.26 5.44
CA GLU A 205 7.92 -5.38 6.04
C GLU A 205 6.95 -4.39 5.40
N ASP A 206 6.01 -4.88 4.59
CA ASP A 206 5.08 -4.05 3.84
C ASP A 206 3.60 -4.44 4.02
N ASN A 207 2.72 -3.59 3.50
CA ASN A 207 1.27 -3.73 3.50
C ASN A 207 0.68 -4.19 4.85
N PRO A 208 0.93 -3.45 5.94
CA PRO A 208 0.47 -3.82 7.26
C PRO A 208 -1.05 -3.78 7.35
N HIS A 209 -1.62 -4.78 8.01
CA HIS A 209 -2.98 -4.77 8.51
C HIS A 209 -2.97 -5.08 10.01
N ILE A 210 -3.24 -4.06 10.81
CA ILE A 210 -3.33 -4.13 12.26
C ILE A 210 -4.79 -4.02 12.71
N GLU A 211 -5.17 -4.84 13.70
CA GLU A 211 -6.46 -4.77 14.39
C GLU A 211 -6.28 -4.81 15.89
N ARG A 212 -7.13 -4.05 16.59
CA ARG A 212 -7.27 -4.16 18.03
C ARG A 212 -8.35 -5.19 18.36
N LEU A 213 -7.95 -6.25 19.04
CA LEU A 213 -8.86 -7.33 19.45
C LEU A 213 -9.56 -7.00 20.76
N ASP A 214 -8.84 -6.38 21.71
CA ASP A 214 -9.38 -5.84 22.96
C ASP A 214 -8.47 -4.73 23.54
N ALA A 215 -8.60 -4.42 24.83
CA ALA A 215 -7.85 -3.35 25.49
C ALA A 215 -6.32 -3.52 25.46
N SER A 216 -5.82 -4.75 25.32
CA SER A 216 -4.37 -5.03 25.33
C SER A 216 -3.92 -5.87 24.14
N ASN A 217 -4.81 -6.64 23.53
CA ASN A 217 -4.46 -7.53 22.44
C ASN A 217 -4.54 -6.84 21.07
N LEU A 218 -3.42 -6.87 20.33
CA LEU A 218 -3.31 -6.43 18.94
C LEU A 218 -2.90 -7.61 18.07
N VAL A 219 -3.35 -7.58 16.82
CA VAL A 219 -2.89 -8.50 15.77
C VAL A 219 -2.40 -7.70 14.59
N LEU A 220 -1.26 -8.10 14.02
CA LEU A 220 -0.65 -7.51 12.84
C LEU A 220 -0.42 -8.60 11.81
N PHE A 221 -0.92 -8.37 10.61
CA PHE A 221 -0.52 -9.06 9.39
C PHE A 221 0.30 -8.11 8.52
N PHE A 222 1.26 -8.64 7.79
CA PHE A 222 2.09 -7.90 6.83
C PHE A 222 2.72 -8.90 5.85
N ASP A 223 3.21 -8.44 4.70
CA ASP A 223 4.02 -9.29 3.81
C ASP A 223 5.51 -8.95 3.89
N SER A 224 6.31 -10.00 3.73
CA SER A 224 7.76 -9.93 3.94
C SER A 224 8.48 -11.07 3.22
N PRO A 225 9.70 -10.85 2.69
CA PRO A 225 10.54 -11.90 2.12
C PRO A 225 11.39 -12.62 3.18
N ARG A 226 11.07 -12.41 4.46
CA ARG A 226 11.88 -12.95 5.56
C ARG A 226 11.94 -14.48 5.56
N PRO A 227 12.98 -15.06 6.19
CA PRO A 227 13.11 -16.51 6.26
C PRO A 227 11.92 -17.22 6.93
N GLY A 228 11.69 -18.47 6.53
CA GLY A 228 10.63 -19.34 7.09
C GLY A 228 9.34 -19.36 6.29
N GLY A 229 9.18 -18.43 5.35
CA GLY A 229 8.12 -18.38 4.36
C GLY A 229 8.23 -19.51 3.34
N LYS A 230 7.22 -19.62 2.46
CA LYS A 230 7.16 -20.64 1.41
C LYS A 230 7.60 -20.12 0.04
N GLY A 231 7.55 -18.82 -0.19
CA GLY A 231 7.65 -18.18 -1.50
C GLY A 231 8.64 -17.03 -1.53
N GLY A 232 8.35 -16.02 -2.36
CA GLY A 232 9.13 -14.79 -2.45
C GLY A 232 8.71 -13.85 -1.34
N LEU A 233 7.56 -13.20 -1.52
CA LEU A 233 6.86 -12.50 -0.45
C LEU A 233 5.82 -13.42 0.18
N ASP A 234 5.79 -13.46 1.51
CA ASP A 234 4.91 -14.31 2.29
C ASP A 234 4.12 -13.46 3.29
N ILE A 235 2.88 -13.86 3.60
CA ILE A 235 2.09 -13.24 4.67
C ILE A 235 2.57 -13.76 6.03
N TYR A 236 2.91 -12.83 6.91
CA TYR A 236 3.30 -13.07 8.29
C TYR A 236 2.25 -12.53 9.27
N LEU A 237 2.22 -13.15 10.44
CA LEU A 237 1.36 -12.80 11.56
C LEU A 237 2.21 -12.56 12.80
N SER A 238 1.99 -11.45 13.48
CA SER A 238 2.49 -11.16 14.82
C SER A 238 1.38 -10.64 15.72
N THR A 239 1.51 -10.88 17.01
CA THR A 239 0.52 -10.48 18.03
C THR A 239 1.20 -9.75 19.17
N SER A 240 0.48 -8.83 19.80
CA SER A 240 0.87 -8.21 21.06
C SER A 240 -0.23 -8.45 22.08
N ASP A 241 0.13 -8.74 23.33
CA ASP A 241 -0.78 -8.88 24.47
C ASP A 241 -0.61 -7.76 25.52
N ASP A 242 0.21 -6.76 25.21
CA ASP A 242 0.60 -5.65 26.09
C ASP A 242 0.45 -4.28 25.42
N ASP A 243 -0.57 -4.15 24.57
CA ASP A 243 -0.94 -2.92 23.85
C ASP A 243 0.14 -2.42 22.86
N GLY A 244 0.89 -3.34 22.26
CA GLY A 244 1.91 -3.05 21.26
C GLY A 244 3.27 -2.68 21.84
N ALA A 245 3.47 -2.83 23.16
CA ALA A 245 4.76 -2.60 23.80
C ALA A 245 5.78 -3.69 23.42
N THR A 246 5.32 -4.93 23.27
CA THR A 246 6.08 -6.06 22.74
C THR A 246 5.26 -6.84 21.72
N TRP A 247 5.96 -7.53 20.82
CA TRP A 247 5.36 -8.31 19.75
C TRP A 247 5.93 -9.73 19.74
N SER A 248 5.08 -10.71 19.40
CA SER A 248 5.49 -12.09 19.22
C SER A 248 6.33 -12.26 17.96
N GLU A 249 7.19 -13.29 17.95
CA GLU A 249 7.99 -13.64 16.77
C GLU A 249 7.08 -13.85 15.55
N PRO A 250 7.25 -13.10 14.45
CA PRO A 250 6.36 -13.21 13.30
C PRO A 250 6.36 -14.62 12.72
N GLN A 251 5.17 -15.21 12.58
CA GLN A 251 4.99 -16.55 12.05
C GLN A 251 4.39 -16.49 10.64
N PRO A 252 4.91 -17.26 9.67
CA PRO A 252 4.32 -17.32 8.34
C PRO A 252 2.94 -17.97 8.41
N VAL A 253 1.97 -17.42 7.70
CA VAL A 253 0.60 -17.96 7.65
C VAL A 253 0.57 -19.12 6.65
N THR A 254 1.14 -20.26 7.04
CA THR A 254 1.37 -21.40 6.15
C THR A 254 0.12 -21.99 5.51
N SER A 255 -1.08 -21.71 5.99
CA SER A 255 -2.33 -22.15 5.36
C SER A 255 -2.73 -21.31 4.15
N VAL A 256 -2.23 -20.07 4.04
CA VAL A 256 -2.56 -19.15 2.93
C VAL A 256 -1.41 -19.03 1.94
N ASN A 257 -0.18 -19.01 2.42
CA ASN A 257 0.98 -18.79 1.56
C ASN A 257 1.21 -19.95 0.58
N THR A 258 1.73 -19.60 -0.58
CA THR A 258 2.07 -20.43 -1.74
C THR A 258 3.58 -20.46 -1.95
N ALA A 259 4.04 -21.04 -3.06
CA ALA A 259 5.46 -21.03 -3.43
C ALA A 259 5.86 -19.78 -4.25
N LEU A 260 4.94 -18.85 -4.46
CA LEU A 260 5.13 -17.59 -5.19
C LEU A 260 4.92 -16.41 -4.23
N ASP A 261 4.47 -15.26 -4.71
CA ASP A 261 4.22 -14.08 -3.88
C ASP A 261 2.79 -14.07 -3.34
N ASP A 262 2.68 -13.80 -2.04
CA ASP A 262 1.45 -13.65 -1.28
C ASP A 262 1.53 -12.36 -0.45
N GLN A 263 0.64 -11.41 -0.71
CA GLN A 263 0.81 -10.02 -0.29
C GLN A 263 -0.49 -9.33 0.11
N MET A 264 -0.36 -8.11 0.65
CA MET A 264 -1.47 -7.20 0.93
C MET A 264 -2.56 -7.83 1.81
N PRO A 265 -2.19 -8.42 2.97
CA PRO A 265 -3.18 -9.03 3.85
C PRO A 265 -4.17 -7.97 4.35
N HIS A 266 -5.45 -8.33 4.39
CA HIS A 266 -6.51 -7.50 4.95
C HIS A 266 -7.46 -8.35 5.79
N LEU A 267 -7.45 -8.11 7.10
CA LEU A 267 -8.33 -8.80 8.03
C LEU A 267 -9.71 -8.11 8.07
N PHE A 268 -10.76 -8.90 8.11
CA PHE A 268 -12.14 -8.44 8.18
C PHE A 268 -12.90 -9.31 9.18
N ARG A 269 -13.70 -8.67 10.04
CA ARG A 269 -14.64 -9.36 10.91
C ARG A 269 -16.06 -9.12 10.42
N ASP A 270 -16.78 -10.19 10.12
CA ASP A 270 -18.18 -10.07 9.73
C ASP A 270 -19.12 -9.84 10.91
N GLU A 271 -20.39 -9.56 10.61
CA GLU A 271 -21.43 -9.30 11.62
C GLU A 271 -21.73 -10.53 12.50
N MET A 272 -21.37 -11.73 12.06
CA MET A 272 -21.51 -12.97 12.83
C MET A 272 -20.32 -13.17 13.79
N GLY A 273 -19.31 -12.30 13.71
CA GLY A 273 -18.12 -12.33 14.54
C GLY A 273 -16.99 -13.18 13.98
N GLU A 274 -17.11 -13.68 12.75
CA GLU A 274 -16.13 -14.53 12.09
C GLU A 274 -15.04 -13.68 11.43
N TRP A 275 -13.80 -14.18 11.49
CA TRP A 275 -12.65 -13.53 10.89
C TRP A 275 -12.35 -14.09 9.50
N TRP A 276 -12.09 -13.17 8.57
CA TRP A 276 -11.72 -13.44 7.19
C TRP A 276 -10.45 -12.69 6.85
N LEU A 277 -9.48 -13.38 6.25
CA LEU A 277 -8.30 -12.76 5.67
C LEU A 277 -8.49 -12.70 4.16
N TYR A 278 -8.48 -11.49 3.60
CA TYR A 278 -8.38 -11.24 2.16
C TYR A 278 -6.94 -10.91 1.83
N PHE A 279 -6.44 -11.36 0.69
CA PHE A 279 -5.04 -11.17 0.30
C PHE A 279 -4.86 -11.35 -1.20
N MET A 280 -3.76 -10.82 -1.73
CA MET A 280 -3.31 -11.09 -3.08
C MET A 280 -2.39 -12.32 -3.07
N SER A 281 -2.53 -13.18 -4.07
CA SER A 281 -1.70 -14.38 -4.23
C SER A 281 -1.50 -14.69 -5.70
N ASP A 282 -0.31 -15.15 -6.06
CA ASP A 282 0.00 -15.66 -7.39
C ASP A 282 -0.38 -17.14 -7.54
N ASP A 283 -1.19 -17.46 -8.55
CA ASP A 283 -1.54 -18.85 -8.85
C ASP A 283 -0.30 -19.62 -9.36
N PRO A 284 0.17 -20.67 -8.66
CA PRO A 284 1.39 -21.40 -9.03
C PRO A 284 1.33 -22.09 -10.40
N ASN A 285 0.14 -22.30 -10.95
CA ASN A 285 -0.06 -22.95 -12.24
C ASN A 285 -0.19 -21.95 -13.39
N THR A 286 -0.71 -20.74 -13.12
CA THR A 286 -0.97 -19.74 -14.17
C THR A 286 -0.08 -18.52 -14.12
N LEU A 287 0.65 -18.32 -13.01
CA LEU A 287 1.47 -17.13 -12.73
C LEU A 287 0.68 -15.82 -12.80
N LYS A 288 -0.61 -15.89 -12.51
CA LYS A 288 -1.50 -14.74 -12.44
C LYS A 288 -1.81 -14.44 -10.99
N SER A 289 -1.70 -13.18 -10.62
CA SER A 289 -2.17 -12.68 -9.34
C SER A 289 -3.68 -12.62 -9.31
N GLY A 290 -4.26 -12.95 -8.16
CA GLY A 290 -5.68 -12.83 -7.89
C GLY A 290 -5.93 -12.39 -6.45
N ILE A 291 -7.17 -12.00 -6.17
CA ILE A 291 -7.62 -11.72 -4.79
C ILE A 291 -8.25 -13.00 -4.23
N TYR A 292 -7.70 -13.47 -3.13
CA TYR A 292 -8.13 -14.67 -2.42
C TYR A 292 -8.68 -14.29 -1.05
N ARG A 293 -9.42 -15.23 -0.45
CA ARG A 293 -9.85 -15.10 0.94
C ARG A 293 -9.80 -16.43 1.68
N ALA A 294 -9.50 -16.38 2.97
CA ALA A 294 -9.53 -17.50 3.88
C ALA A 294 -10.36 -17.14 5.13
N ARG A 295 -11.13 -18.10 5.66
CA ARG A 295 -11.80 -17.97 6.96
C ARG A 295 -10.87 -18.48 8.05
N LEU A 296 -10.80 -17.78 9.18
CA LEU A 296 -10.15 -18.30 10.38
C LEU A 296 -10.95 -19.51 10.90
N ALA A 297 -10.34 -20.69 10.90
CA ALA A 297 -10.97 -21.88 11.45
C ALA A 297 -11.03 -21.78 12.99
N THR A 298 -12.23 -21.94 13.56
CA THR A 298 -12.49 -22.01 15.00
C THR A 298 -12.19 -23.38 15.59
#